data_AF-A0A962MQ11-F1
#
_entry.id   AF-A0A962MQ11-F1
#
_cell.length_a   1.000
_cell.length_b   1.000
_cell.length_c   1.000
_cell.angle_alpha   90.00
_cell.angle_beta   90.00
_cell.angle_gamma   90.00
#
_symmetry.space_group_name_H-M   'P 1'
#
loop_
_entity.id
_entity.type
_entity.pdbx_description
1 polymer ?
#
loop_
_entity_poly.entity_id
_entity_poly.type
_entity_poly.pdbx_seq_one_letter_code
_entity_poly.pdbx_strand_id
1 'polypeptide(L)'
;MLKGTDIKKGFLRARYKVATSLLNINEQHVVRLASAMAPPTEDIGRWEETVAIHEAGHAVTAMALPHISVSYINILRETTAVNYGNSKQELGDAIISLLAGGEAVKMSKRTRHMTTGDGQDLHLAEIYARTLLIVEGHNQSAPDFERSVRRMLATAKMKAWEILMQHWPAVEAIAEVTRILPILDQRKLHHLFEEHRQQKLEGISADCSV
;
A
#
# COMPACT_ATOMS: atom_id res chain seq x y z
N MET A 1 -10.05 16.99 -36.92
CA MET A 1 -9.88 15.70 -36.23
C MET A 1 -8.54 15.70 -35.51
N LEU A 2 -8.52 15.90 -34.20
CA LEU A 2 -7.30 15.74 -33.40
C LEU A 2 -6.98 14.25 -33.36
N LYS A 3 -5.75 13.86 -33.73
CA LYS A 3 -5.33 12.46 -33.69
C LYS A 3 -5.42 11.97 -32.24
N GLY A 4 -5.80 10.72 -32.00
CA GLY A 4 -5.92 10.17 -30.63
C GLY A 4 -4.66 10.30 -29.76
N THR A 5 -3.50 10.57 -30.37
CA THR A 5 -2.23 10.92 -29.72
C THR A 5 -2.23 12.32 -29.06
N ASP A 6 -2.95 13.29 -29.60
CA ASP A 6 -2.99 14.67 -29.11
C ASP A 6 -3.89 14.80 -27.87
N ILE A 7 -4.99 14.02 -27.84
CA ILE A 7 -5.86 13.89 -26.66
C ILE A 7 -5.11 13.19 -25.52
N LYS A 8 -4.32 12.16 -25.81
CA LYS A 8 -3.48 11.43 -24.83
C LYS A 8 -2.42 12.33 -24.20
N LYS A 9 -1.71 13.14 -25.00
CA LYS A 9 -0.75 14.14 -24.48
C LYS A 9 -1.44 15.22 -23.65
N GLY A 10 -2.66 15.62 -24.01
CA GLY A 10 -3.47 16.58 -23.26
C GLY A 10 -3.91 16.04 -21.89
N PHE A 11 -4.38 14.80 -21.82
CA PHE A 11 -4.80 14.15 -20.57
C PHE A 11 -3.64 13.94 -19.58
N LEU A 12 -2.50 13.47 -20.10
CA LEU A 12 -1.25 13.37 -19.34
C LEU A 12 -0.83 14.75 -18.81
N ARG A 13 -0.78 15.78 -19.67
CA ARG A 13 -0.48 17.17 -19.24
C ARG A 13 -1.44 17.68 -18.15
N ALA A 14 -2.73 17.36 -18.24
CA ALA A 14 -3.72 17.78 -17.24
C ALA A 14 -3.50 17.08 -15.88
N ARG A 15 -3.22 15.76 -15.85
CA ARG A 15 -2.87 15.04 -14.61
C ARG A 15 -1.57 15.55 -13.99
N TYR A 16 -0.59 15.93 -14.80
CA TYR A 16 0.69 16.49 -14.31
C TYR A 16 0.58 17.93 -13.79
N LYS A 17 -0.38 18.71 -14.30
CA LYS A 17 -0.67 20.06 -13.78
C LYS A 17 -1.26 20.01 -12.35
N VAL A 18 -1.97 18.93 -12.01
CA VAL A 18 -2.48 18.67 -10.65
C VAL A 18 -1.36 18.20 -9.72
N ALA A 19 -0.46 17.32 -10.19
CA ALA A 19 0.69 16.87 -9.40
C ALA A 19 1.68 18.00 -9.09
N THR A 20 1.87 18.93 -10.01
CA THR A 20 2.71 20.13 -9.80
C THR A 20 2.08 21.12 -8.82
N SER A 21 0.75 21.26 -8.80
CA SER A 21 0.06 22.07 -7.79
C SER A 21 0.05 21.44 -6.39
N LEU A 22 0.02 20.11 -6.29
CA LEU A 22 -0.02 19.39 -5.01
C LEU A 22 1.36 19.24 -4.35
N LEU A 23 2.45 19.19 -5.14
CA LEU A 23 3.78 18.78 -4.64
C LEU A 23 4.91 19.77 -4.93
N ASN A 24 4.64 20.90 -5.59
CA ASN A 24 5.61 21.96 -5.91
C ASN A 24 6.92 21.44 -6.58
N ILE A 25 6.78 20.55 -7.56
CA ILE A 25 7.89 19.90 -8.27
C ILE A 25 8.09 20.52 -9.66
N ASN A 26 9.34 20.61 -10.14
CA ASN A 26 9.68 21.11 -11.47
C ASN A 26 9.10 20.22 -12.60
N GLU A 27 8.32 20.86 -13.47
CA GLU A 27 7.58 20.28 -14.61
C GLU A 27 8.48 19.45 -15.57
N GLN A 28 9.76 19.82 -15.72
CA GLN A 28 10.69 19.14 -16.63
C GLN A 28 11.18 17.78 -16.10
N HIS A 29 11.21 17.57 -14.78
CA HIS A 29 11.61 16.29 -14.18
C HIS A 29 10.54 15.22 -14.36
N VAL A 30 9.27 15.61 -14.27
CA VAL A 30 8.10 14.73 -14.38
C VAL A 30 7.95 14.21 -15.83
N VAL A 31 8.17 15.07 -16.83
CA VAL A 31 8.08 14.71 -18.26
C VAL A 31 9.18 13.71 -18.68
N ARG A 32 10.39 13.77 -18.11
CA ARG A 32 11.47 12.82 -18.41
C ARG A 32 11.18 11.40 -17.89
N LEU A 33 10.58 11.28 -16.70
CA LEU A 33 10.19 9.99 -16.14
C LEU A 33 9.01 9.36 -16.90
N ALA A 34 8.04 10.19 -17.32
CA ALA A 34 6.84 9.74 -18.04
C ALA A 34 7.09 9.29 -19.50
N SER A 35 8.19 9.73 -20.13
CA SER A 35 8.47 9.42 -21.54
C SER A 35 9.11 8.03 -21.75
N ALA A 36 9.47 7.33 -20.67
CA ALA A 36 10.23 6.09 -20.74
C ALA A 36 9.37 4.81 -20.82
N MET A 37 8.08 4.83 -20.47
CA MET A 37 7.33 3.58 -20.28
C MET A 37 5.84 3.76 -20.59
N ALA A 38 5.36 3.06 -21.63
CA ALA A 38 3.94 2.75 -21.81
C ALA A 38 3.78 1.48 -22.65
N PRO A 39 3.08 0.44 -22.16
CA PRO A 39 2.32 -0.44 -23.01
C PRO A 39 0.85 0.06 -23.13
N PRO A 40 0.10 -0.39 -24.16
CA PRO A 40 -1.26 0.04 -24.45
C PRO A 40 -2.33 -0.94 -23.90
N THR A 41 -3.58 -0.46 -23.80
CA THR A 41 -4.89 -1.17 -23.58
C THR A 41 -5.57 -0.96 -22.21
N GLU A 42 -6.91 -0.94 -22.20
CA GLU A 42 -7.80 -0.68 -21.04
C GLU A 42 -7.55 -1.58 -19.82
N ASP A 43 -6.88 -2.71 -20.00
CA ASP A 43 -6.53 -3.66 -18.93
C ASP A 43 -5.39 -3.14 -18.02
N ILE A 44 -4.51 -2.29 -18.56
CA ILE A 44 -3.38 -1.71 -17.79
C ILE A 44 -3.90 -0.76 -16.71
N GLY A 45 -4.94 0.02 -16.99
CA GLY A 45 -5.46 0.98 -16.02
C GLY A 45 -6.04 0.32 -14.77
N ARG A 46 -6.64 -0.87 -14.93
CA ARG A 46 -7.18 -1.69 -13.83
C ARG A 46 -6.08 -2.43 -13.08
N TRP A 47 -5.10 -2.97 -13.82
CA TRP A 47 -3.92 -3.58 -13.22
C TRP A 47 -3.12 -2.56 -12.41
N GLU A 48 -2.82 -1.38 -12.96
CA GLU A 48 -2.13 -0.27 -12.26
C GLU A 48 -2.91 0.20 -11.02
N GLU A 49 -4.24 0.27 -11.09
CA GLU A 49 -5.07 0.60 -9.93
C GLU A 49 -4.99 -0.49 -8.85
N THR A 50 -4.98 -1.76 -9.25
CA THR A 50 -4.87 -2.89 -8.33
C THR A 50 -3.50 -2.91 -7.64
N VAL A 51 -2.42 -2.75 -8.41
CA VAL A 51 -1.05 -2.66 -7.86
C VAL A 51 -0.91 -1.43 -6.97
N ALA A 52 -1.41 -0.27 -7.38
CA ALA A 52 -1.33 0.95 -6.56
C ALA A 52 -2.05 0.79 -5.22
N ILE A 53 -3.23 0.15 -5.19
CA ILE A 53 -3.95 -0.15 -3.95
C ILE A 53 -3.21 -1.18 -3.11
N HIS A 54 -2.62 -2.20 -3.73
CA HIS A 54 -1.83 -3.22 -3.05
C HIS A 54 -0.61 -2.61 -2.35
N GLU A 55 0.20 -1.85 -3.06
CA GLU A 55 1.37 -1.18 -2.47
C GLU A 55 0.99 -0.13 -1.42
N ALA A 56 -0.07 0.65 -1.67
CA ALA A 56 -0.59 1.59 -0.69
C ALA A 56 -1.06 0.88 0.59
N GLY A 57 -1.63 -0.32 0.47
CA GLY A 57 -2.04 -1.16 1.60
C GLY A 57 -0.87 -1.53 2.51
N HIS A 58 0.24 -1.99 1.92
CA HIS A 58 1.48 -2.24 2.66
C HIS A 58 1.99 -0.98 3.35
N ALA A 59 2.12 0.11 2.61
CA ALA A 59 2.72 1.32 3.13
C ALA A 59 1.91 1.96 4.26
N VAL A 60 0.59 2.07 4.10
CA VAL A 60 -0.30 2.62 5.14
C VAL A 60 -0.26 1.77 6.39
N THR A 61 -0.28 0.45 6.24
CA THR A 61 -0.24 -0.45 7.38
C THR A 61 1.09 -0.35 8.11
N ALA A 62 2.21 -0.33 7.39
CA ALA A 62 3.53 -0.17 7.99
C ALA A 62 3.74 1.21 8.64
N MET A 63 3.12 2.29 8.13
CA MET A 63 3.15 3.61 8.79
C MET A 63 2.28 3.68 10.04
N ALA A 64 1.24 2.84 10.14
CA ALA A 64 0.37 2.77 11.30
C ALA A 64 0.90 1.85 12.42
N LEU A 65 1.86 0.97 12.10
CA LEU A 65 2.46 0.03 13.05
C LEU A 65 3.70 0.63 13.71
N PRO A 66 3.88 0.45 15.03
CA PRO A 66 4.89 1.18 15.79
C PRO A 66 6.32 0.64 15.62
N HIS A 67 6.50 -0.60 15.14
CA HIS A 67 7.82 -1.24 15.12
C HIS A 67 8.45 -1.34 13.73
N ILE A 68 7.75 -0.97 12.66
CA ILE A 68 8.27 -1.03 11.29
C ILE A 68 8.18 0.34 10.62
N SER A 69 8.88 0.51 9.51
CA SER A 69 8.89 1.78 8.77
C SER A 69 8.92 1.56 7.27
N VAL A 70 8.33 2.48 6.52
CA VAL A 70 8.31 2.47 5.05
C VAL A 70 9.36 3.44 4.53
N SER A 71 10.17 2.96 3.59
CA SER A 71 11.20 3.77 2.92
C SER A 71 10.72 4.33 1.58
N TYR A 72 10.00 3.54 0.77
CA TYR A 72 9.42 3.98 -0.49
C TYR A 72 8.33 3.03 -0.99
N ILE A 73 7.51 3.51 -1.93
CA ILE A 73 6.64 2.71 -2.81
C ILE A 73 7.11 2.89 -4.25
N ASN A 74 7.12 1.79 -5.02
CA ASN A 74 7.32 1.78 -6.46
C ASN A 74 6.33 0.83 -7.15
N ILE A 75 5.29 1.38 -7.77
CA ILE A 75 4.26 0.57 -8.44
C ILE A 75 4.73 -0.01 -9.79
N LEU A 76 5.79 0.54 -10.41
CA LEU A 76 6.35 -0.01 -11.65
C LEU A 76 7.12 -1.32 -11.42
N ARG A 77 7.50 -1.56 -10.17
CA ARG A 77 8.24 -2.76 -9.75
C ARG A 77 7.45 -3.63 -8.79
N GLU A 78 6.18 -3.29 -8.50
CA GLU A 78 5.37 -3.98 -7.50
C GLU A 78 6.15 -4.13 -6.19
N THR A 79 6.65 -3.01 -5.66
CA THR A 79 7.53 -3.02 -4.50
C THR A 79 7.24 -1.89 -3.54
N THR A 80 7.01 -2.26 -2.28
CA THR A 80 7.10 -1.38 -1.12
C THR A 80 8.29 -1.80 -0.27
N ALA A 81 9.21 -0.88 -0.03
CA ALA A 81 10.35 -1.15 0.85
C ALA A 81 9.97 -0.85 2.31
N VAL A 82 9.71 -1.92 3.06
CA VAL A 82 9.47 -1.88 4.49
C VAL A 82 10.69 -2.40 5.23
N ASN A 83 11.15 -1.67 6.24
CA ASN A 83 12.23 -2.11 7.11
C ASN A 83 11.66 -2.98 8.21
N TYR A 84 11.81 -4.29 8.07
CA TYR A 84 11.49 -5.27 9.11
C TYR A 84 12.70 -5.45 10.02
N GLY A 85 12.54 -5.23 11.32
CA GLY A 85 13.57 -5.58 12.29
C GLY A 85 13.49 -7.04 12.74
N ASN A 86 14.30 -7.42 13.73
CA ASN A 86 14.49 -8.81 14.17
C ASN A 86 13.87 -9.13 15.55
N SER A 87 13.22 -8.16 16.19
CA SER A 87 12.53 -8.39 17.46
C SER A 87 11.19 -9.11 17.25
N LYS A 88 10.70 -9.70 18.33
CA LYS A 88 9.39 -10.36 18.38
C LYS A 88 8.26 -9.45 17.88
N GLN A 89 8.28 -8.19 18.32
CA GLN A 89 7.29 -7.19 17.96
C GLN A 89 7.40 -6.78 16.48
N GLU A 90 8.63 -6.59 15.99
CA GLU A 90 8.89 -6.26 14.57
C GLU A 90 8.45 -7.40 13.64
N LEU A 91 8.65 -8.66 14.01
CA LEU A 91 8.15 -9.82 13.25
C LEU A 91 6.61 -9.86 13.23
N GLY A 92 5.96 -9.56 14.36
CA GLY A 92 4.50 -9.46 14.43
C GLY A 92 3.95 -8.38 13.49
N ASP A 93 4.52 -7.19 13.54
CA ASP A 93 4.16 -6.06 12.68
C ASP A 93 4.46 -6.36 11.21
N ALA A 94 5.57 -7.04 10.91
CA ALA A 94 5.95 -7.46 9.57
C ALA A 94 4.91 -8.40 8.94
N ILE A 95 4.43 -9.40 9.70
CA ILE A 95 3.39 -10.33 9.22
C ILE A 95 2.10 -9.55 8.87
N ILE A 96 1.70 -8.59 9.71
CA ILE A 96 0.51 -7.76 9.46
C ILE A 96 0.70 -6.93 8.19
N SER A 97 1.85 -6.26 8.05
CA SER A 97 2.17 -5.43 6.89
C SER A 97 2.24 -6.24 5.59
N LEU A 98 2.84 -7.43 5.59
CA LEU A 98 2.92 -8.32 4.42
C LEU A 98 1.53 -8.74 3.95
N LEU A 99 0.58 -8.99 4.86
CA LEU A 99 -0.76 -9.40 4.45
C LEU A 99 -1.63 -8.23 3.99
N ALA A 100 -1.25 -6.98 4.33
CA ALA A 100 -2.07 -5.81 4.09
C ALA A 100 -2.32 -5.48 2.61
N GLY A 101 -1.35 -5.72 1.71
CA GLY A 101 -1.54 -5.41 0.29
C GLY A 101 -2.69 -6.22 -0.34
N GLY A 102 -2.70 -7.53 -0.13
CA GLY A 102 -3.79 -8.40 -0.59
C GLY A 102 -5.13 -8.07 0.06
N GLU A 103 -5.14 -7.69 1.34
CA GLU A 103 -6.36 -7.29 2.04
C GLU A 103 -6.91 -5.94 1.56
N ALA A 104 -6.04 -4.97 1.23
CA ALA A 104 -6.45 -3.68 0.65
C ALA A 104 -7.15 -3.85 -0.70
N VAL A 105 -6.63 -4.75 -1.55
CA VAL A 105 -7.25 -5.06 -2.85
C VAL A 105 -8.67 -5.63 -2.67
N LYS A 106 -8.87 -6.51 -1.69
CA LYS A 106 -10.19 -7.12 -1.37
C LYS A 106 -11.18 -6.10 -0.82
N MET A 107 -10.71 -5.10 -0.06
CA MET A 107 -11.55 -4.04 0.48
C MET A 107 -12.02 -3.04 -0.59
N SER A 108 -11.20 -2.76 -1.60
CA SER A 108 -11.53 -1.84 -2.67
C SER A 108 -12.67 -2.36 -3.55
N LYS A 109 -13.76 -1.60 -3.64
CA LYS A 109 -14.88 -1.91 -4.56
C LYS A 109 -14.44 -2.01 -6.02
N ARG A 110 -13.34 -1.36 -6.39
CA ARG A 110 -12.84 -1.27 -7.77
C ARG A 110 -11.97 -2.46 -8.15
N THR A 111 -11.30 -3.08 -7.18
CA THR A 111 -10.28 -4.10 -7.43
C THR A 111 -10.56 -5.43 -6.73
N ARG A 112 -11.61 -5.54 -5.91
CA ARG A 112 -11.95 -6.78 -5.15
C ARG A 112 -12.17 -8.05 -5.97
N HIS A 113 -12.37 -7.92 -7.28
CA HIS A 113 -12.55 -9.04 -8.21
C HIS A 113 -11.23 -9.46 -8.88
N MET A 114 -10.14 -8.76 -8.58
CA MET A 114 -8.81 -8.98 -9.14
C MET A 114 -7.90 -9.61 -8.08
N THR A 115 -6.92 -10.40 -8.52
CA THR A 115 -5.85 -10.93 -7.68
C THR A 115 -4.54 -10.29 -8.11
N THR A 116 -3.69 -9.88 -7.16
CA THR A 116 -2.36 -9.32 -7.45
C THR A 116 -1.25 -10.36 -7.48
N GLY A 117 -1.55 -11.64 -7.20
CA GLY A 117 -0.50 -12.63 -7.00
C GLY A 117 0.23 -12.44 -5.68
N ASP A 118 -0.50 -12.22 -4.59
CA ASP A 118 -0.05 -12.06 -3.18
C ASP A 118 0.64 -13.32 -2.60
N GLY A 119 1.03 -14.28 -3.44
CA GLY A 119 1.65 -15.54 -3.04
C GLY A 119 3.02 -15.33 -2.40
N GLN A 120 3.80 -14.35 -2.88
CA GLN A 120 5.10 -14.03 -2.28
C GLN A 120 4.95 -13.42 -0.88
N ASP A 121 4.00 -12.49 -0.71
CA ASP A 121 3.72 -11.88 0.60
C ASP A 121 3.22 -12.91 1.61
N LEU A 122 2.30 -13.77 1.18
CA LEU A 122 1.78 -14.86 2.01
C LEU A 122 2.91 -15.82 2.41
N HIS A 123 3.79 -16.16 1.47
CA HIS A 123 4.94 -17.04 1.74
C HIS A 123 5.91 -16.42 2.76
N LEU A 124 6.23 -15.14 2.62
CA LEU A 124 7.09 -14.43 3.58
C LEU A 124 6.41 -14.31 4.95
N ALA A 125 5.11 -14.00 4.98
CA ALA A 125 4.32 -13.94 6.20
C ALA A 125 4.29 -15.30 6.92
N GLU A 126 4.18 -16.40 6.18
CA GLU A 126 4.29 -17.76 6.73
C GLU A 126 5.66 -18.03 7.34
N ILE A 127 6.75 -17.65 6.66
CA ILE A 127 8.13 -17.79 7.19
C ILE A 127 8.28 -17.01 8.50
N TYR A 128 7.80 -15.76 8.55
CA TYR A 128 7.88 -14.92 9.75
C TYR A 128 7.00 -15.47 10.88
N ALA A 129 5.80 -15.94 10.58
CA ALA A 129 4.93 -16.57 11.58
C ALA A 129 5.55 -17.83 12.19
N ARG A 130 6.17 -18.68 11.37
CA ARG A 130 6.91 -19.87 11.83
C ARG A 130 8.10 -19.47 12.71
N THR A 131 8.88 -18.48 12.26
CA THR A 131 10.04 -17.98 13.01
C THR A 131 9.61 -17.43 14.37
N LEU A 132 8.54 -16.65 14.41
CA LEU A 132 8.00 -16.07 15.63
C LEU A 132 7.56 -17.16 16.63
N LEU A 133 6.85 -18.19 16.17
CA LEU A 133 6.43 -19.31 17.03
C LEU A 133 7.63 -20.11 17.57
N ILE A 134 8.68 -20.30 16.76
CA ILE A 134 9.91 -20.96 17.22
C ILE A 134 10.61 -20.11 18.29
N VAL A 135 10.76 -18.81 18.06
CA VAL A 135 11.38 -17.87 19.02
C VAL A 135 10.58 -17.78 20.31
N GLU A 136 9.25 -17.90 20.26
CA GLU A 136 8.37 -17.97 21.43
C GLU A 136 8.43 -19.31 22.18
N GLY A 137 9.17 -20.30 21.68
CA GLY A 137 9.34 -21.60 22.33
C GLY A 137 8.14 -22.54 22.17
N HIS A 138 7.33 -22.40 21.12
CA HIS A 138 6.22 -23.33 20.84
C HIS A 138 6.75 -24.71 20.42
N ASN A 139 6.90 -25.60 21.39
CA ASN A 139 7.31 -26.99 21.20
C ASN A 139 6.11 -27.93 21.02
N GLN A 140 5.31 -27.68 19.98
CA GLN A 140 4.11 -28.48 19.67
C GLN A 140 4.40 -29.59 18.65
N SER A 141 3.49 -30.55 18.55
CA SER A 141 3.48 -31.51 17.44
C SER A 141 3.38 -30.78 16.09
N ALA A 142 3.92 -31.32 15.01
CA ALA A 142 3.89 -30.66 13.70
C ALA A 142 2.46 -30.25 13.26
N PRO A 143 1.40 -31.07 13.41
CA PRO A 143 0.04 -30.66 13.07
C PRO A 143 -0.49 -29.47 13.89
N ASP A 144 -0.13 -29.40 15.18
CA ASP A 144 -0.55 -28.32 16.06
C ASP A 144 0.24 -27.03 15.78
N PHE A 145 1.53 -27.16 15.47
CA PHE A 145 2.37 -26.04 15.03
C PHE A 145 1.80 -25.39 13.76
N GLU A 146 1.44 -26.18 12.75
CA GLU A 146 0.79 -25.68 11.52
C GLU A 146 -0.55 -25.01 11.80
N ARG A 147 -1.32 -25.52 12.77
CA ARG A 147 -2.58 -24.88 13.19
C ARG A 147 -2.32 -23.53 13.86
N SER A 148 -1.26 -23.42 14.65
CA SER A 148 -0.82 -22.17 15.29
C SER A 148 -0.37 -21.13 14.25
N VAL A 149 0.40 -21.54 13.24
CA VAL A 149 0.77 -20.67 12.09
C VAL A 149 -0.48 -20.13 11.41
N ARG A 150 -1.44 -20.99 11.04
CA ARG A 150 -2.69 -20.57 10.38
C ARG A 150 -3.50 -19.60 11.23
N ARG A 151 -3.60 -19.83 12.55
CA ARG A 151 -4.31 -18.93 13.48
C ARG A 151 -3.63 -17.56 13.56
N MET A 152 -2.30 -17.54 13.62
CA MET A 152 -1.53 -16.30 13.64
C MET A 152 -1.75 -15.48 12.36
N LEU A 153 -1.67 -16.11 11.19
CA LEU A 153 -1.93 -15.43 9.91
C LEU A 153 -3.36 -14.93 9.80
N ALA A 154 -4.35 -15.71 10.25
CA ALA A 154 -5.74 -15.25 10.29
C ALA A 154 -5.93 -14.03 11.20
N THR A 155 -5.28 -14.03 12.36
CA THR A 155 -5.30 -12.89 13.30
C THR A 155 -4.63 -11.66 12.69
N ALA A 156 -3.48 -11.84 12.03
CA ALA A 156 -2.77 -10.77 11.35
C ALA A 156 -3.60 -10.17 10.20
N LYS A 157 -4.32 -10.98 9.43
CA LYS A 157 -5.26 -10.49 8.39
C LYS A 157 -6.37 -9.64 8.96
N MET A 158 -6.98 -10.06 10.08
CA MET A 158 -8.00 -9.23 10.75
C MET A 158 -7.40 -7.91 11.23
N LYS A 159 -6.18 -7.94 11.79
CA LYS A 159 -5.50 -6.73 12.22
C LYS A 159 -5.17 -5.78 11.06
N ALA A 160 -4.72 -6.33 9.93
CA ALA A 160 -4.50 -5.57 8.71
C ALA A 160 -5.81 -4.92 8.24
N TRP A 161 -6.93 -5.65 8.22
CA TRP A 161 -8.25 -5.11 7.92
C TRP A 161 -8.66 -3.95 8.84
N GLU A 162 -8.48 -4.12 10.16
CA GLU A 162 -8.78 -3.05 11.13
C GLU A 162 -8.02 -1.77 10.81
N ILE A 163 -6.71 -1.88 10.55
CA ILE A 163 -5.84 -0.75 10.23
C ILE A 163 -6.26 -0.12 8.89
N LEU A 164 -6.43 -0.93 7.85
CA LEU A 164 -6.85 -0.47 6.53
C LEU A 164 -8.22 0.21 6.57
N MET A 165 -9.17 -0.28 7.36
CA MET A 165 -10.47 0.37 7.54
C MET A 165 -10.32 1.72 8.25
N GLN A 166 -9.45 1.81 9.25
CA GLN A 166 -9.20 3.05 9.98
C GLN A 166 -8.52 4.11 9.13
N HIS A 167 -7.68 3.70 8.17
CA HIS A 167 -6.83 4.55 7.35
C HIS A 167 -7.14 4.46 5.84
N TRP A 168 -8.34 4.00 5.45
CA TRP A 168 -8.70 3.79 4.05
C TRP A 168 -8.53 5.04 3.17
N PRO A 169 -8.89 6.27 3.62
CA PRO A 169 -8.65 7.47 2.83
C PRO A 169 -7.17 7.69 2.48
N ALA A 170 -6.25 7.33 3.38
CA ALA A 170 -4.81 7.41 3.09
C ALA A 170 -4.38 6.38 2.05
N VAL A 171 -4.97 5.17 2.06
CA VAL A 171 -4.72 4.14 1.04
C VAL A 171 -5.16 4.65 -0.33
N GLU A 172 -6.37 5.20 -0.44
CA GLU A 172 -6.89 5.74 -1.70
C GLU A 172 -6.05 6.92 -2.21
N ALA A 173 -5.65 7.83 -1.32
CA ALA A 173 -4.82 8.97 -1.67
C ALA A 173 -3.43 8.54 -2.18
N ILE A 174 -2.75 7.64 -1.46
CA ILE A 174 -1.44 7.12 -1.87
C ILE A 174 -1.56 6.33 -3.17
N ALA A 175 -2.60 5.51 -3.35
CA ALA A 175 -2.84 4.78 -4.59
C ALA A 175 -3.06 5.73 -5.78
N GLU A 176 -3.87 6.79 -5.62
CA GLU A 176 -4.10 7.74 -6.72
C GLU A 176 -2.84 8.56 -7.05
N VAL A 177 -2.08 8.98 -6.02
CA VAL A 177 -0.83 9.72 -6.23
C VAL A 177 0.22 8.82 -6.88
N THR A 178 0.36 7.56 -6.48
CA THR A 178 1.34 6.64 -7.08
C THR A 178 1.03 6.35 -8.55
N ARG A 179 -0.25 6.33 -8.96
CA ARG A 179 -0.61 6.23 -10.38
C ARG A 179 -0.15 7.42 -11.23
N ILE A 180 0.20 8.54 -10.62
CA ILE A 180 0.70 9.75 -11.30
C ILE A 180 2.22 9.90 -11.10
N LEU A 181 2.71 9.57 -9.90
CA LEU A 181 4.11 9.55 -9.50
C LEU A 181 4.45 8.14 -9.03
N PRO A 182 4.88 7.24 -9.93
CA PRO A 182 5.00 5.81 -9.65
C PRO A 182 5.99 5.46 -8.55
N ILE A 183 6.82 6.42 -8.12
CA ILE A 183 7.76 6.29 -7.03
C ILE A 183 7.50 7.39 -6.01
N LEU A 184 7.17 6.99 -4.78
CA LEU A 184 7.06 7.87 -3.63
C LEU A 184 8.12 7.52 -2.60
N ASP A 185 8.91 8.52 -2.22
CA ASP A 185 9.85 8.43 -1.10
C ASP A 185 9.13 8.52 0.26
N GLN A 186 9.84 8.12 1.32
CA GLN A 186 9.34 8.14 2.69
C GLN A 186 8.70 9.47 3.10
N ARG A 187 9.30 10.61 2.75
CA ARG A 187 8.80 11.92 3.16
C ARG A 187 7.42 12.20 2.55
N LYS A 188 7.22 11.89 1.27
CA LYS A 188 5.92 12.06 0.60
C LYS A 188 4.87 11.11 1.16
N LEU A 189 5.24 9.87 1.45
CA LEU A 189 4.34 8.89 2.06
C LEU A 189 3.85 9.34 3.43
N HIS A 190 4.76 9.77 4.31
CA HIS A 190 4.38 10.30 5.62
C HIS A 190 3.49 11.55 5.50
N HIS A 191 3.78 12.45 4.56
CA HIS A 191 2.95 13.63 4.35
C HIS A 191 1.51 13.26 3.97
N LEU A 192 1.34 12.39 2.97
CA LEU A 192 0.02 11.93 2.52
C LEU A 192 -0.73 11.17 3.62
N PHE A 193 -0.02 10.35 4.39
CA PHE A 193 -0.60 9.59 5.48
C PHE A 193 -1.08 10.49 6.63
N GLU A 194 -0.26 11.42 7.08
CA GLU A 194 -0.61 12.32 8.19
C GLU A 194 -1.71 13.32 7.81
N GLU A 195 -1.73 13.82 6.58
CA GLU A 195 -2.81 14.68 6.08
C GLU A 195 -4.18 13.99 6.22
N HIS A 196 -4.28 12.73 5.79
CA HIS A 196 -5.53 11.97 5.83
C HIS A 196 -5.84 11.39 7.21
N ARG A 197 -4.83 11.26 8.08
CA ARG A 197 -5.02 10.91 9.50
C ARG A 197 -5.64 12.07 10.28
N GLN A 198 -5.22 13.30 10.01
CA GLN A 198 -5.68 14.50 10.73
C GLN A 198 -7.10 14.95 10.32
N GLN A 199 -7.45 14.82 9.04
CA GLN A 199 -8.81 15.12 8.56
C GLN A 199 -9.91 14.33 9.30
N LYS A 200 -9.58 13.14 9.81
CA LYS A 200 -10.48 12.33 10.65
C LYS A 200 -10.67 12.90 12.06
N LEU A 201 -9.68 13.56 12.63
CA LEU A 201 -9.76 14.17 13.96
C LEU A 201 -10.58 15.46 13.93
N GLU A 202 -10.45 16.25 12.85
CA GLU A 202 -11.21 17.49 12.67
C GLU A 202 -12.69 17.21 12.32
N GLY A 203 -12.97 16.15 11.56
CA GLY A 203 -14.34 15.71 11.29
C GLY A 203 -15.10 15.22 12.52
N ILE A 204 -14.41 14.68 13.53
CA ILE A 204 -15.01 14.27 14.81
C ILE A 204 -15.21 15.47 15.75
N SER A 205 -14.32 16.46 15.70
CA SER A 205 -14.44 17.68 16.52
C SER A 205 -15.62 18.57 16.10
N ALA A 206 -16.04 18.54 14.83
CA ALA A 206 -17.17 19.33 14.37
C ALA A 206 -18.53 18.78 14.83
N ASP A 207 -18.63 17.46 15.04
CA ASP A 207 -19.87 16.76 15.43
C ASP A 207 -20.12 16.71 16.96
N CYS A 208 -19.20 17.20 17.79
CA CYS A 208 -19.39 17.31 19.24
C CYS A 208 -19.78 18.72 19.73
N SER A 209 -20.16 19.60 18.81
CA SER A 209 -20.71 20.93 19.12
C SER A 209 -22.22 20.95 18.84
N VAL A 210 -23.00 20.26 19.68
CA VAL A 210 -24.45 20.48 19.83
C VAL A 210 -24.79 20.56 21.30
#